data_AF-A0A6N6SVG1-F1
#
_entry.id   AF-A0A6N6SVG1-F1
#
_cell.length_a   1.000
_cell.length_b   1.000
_cell.length_c   1.000
_cell.angle_alpha   90.00
_cell.angle_beta   90.00
_cell.angle_gamma   90.00
#
_symmetry.space_group_name_H-M   'P 1'
#
loop_
_entity.id
_entity.type
_entity.pdbx_description
1 polymer ?
#
loop_
_entity_poly.entity_id
_entity_poly.type
_entity_poly.pdbx_seq_one_letter_code
_entity_poly.pdbx_strand_id
1 'polypeptide(L)'
;MQAGAMPTGPFGGLLVAVCLAVLAGCASSSFGLQKDGSYILDSSEQNLDCDKLYKNIWGRVQIIKGLPDKARAEQQKSPPTALQAFGRIFGGADKGLVAFEEYDRERAHVYALHRAMLSKKCVPLDLDAELALTDIAMAELRKR
;
A
#
# COMPACT_ATOMS: atom_id res chain seq x y z
N MET A 1 1.14 -30.81 57.44
CA MET A 1 2.26 -31.43 58.19
C MET A 1 3.05 -32.30 57.22
N GLN A 2 4.36 -32.38 57.44
CA GLN A 2 5.42 -32.78 56.49
C GLN A 2 5.26 -34.13 55.79
N ALA A 3 5.71 -34.19 54.54
CA ALA A 3 6.48 -35.27 53.89
C ALA A 3 6.94 -34.69 52.54
N GLY A 4 8.21 -34.59 52.16
CA GLY A 4 9.33 -35.50 52.38
C GLY A 4 9.77 -36.04 51.02
N ALA A 5 11.09 -36.05 50.77
CA ALA A 5 11.83 -36.72 49.70
C ALA A 5 12.12 -35.92 48.40
N MET A 6 13.33 -35.36 48.37
CA MET A 6 14.14 -35.20 47.16
C MET A 6 14.76 -36.56 46.79
N PRO A 7 14.94 -36.85 45.49
CA PRO A 7 16.11 -37.62 45.04
C PRO A 7 16.96 -36.79 44.08
N THR A 8 18.19 -36.53 44.50
CA THR A 8 19.32 -36.14 43.66
C THR A 8 19.95 -37.40 43.06
N GLY A 9 19.99 -37.48 41.73
CA GLY A 9 20.69 -38.53 40.98
C GLY A 9 21.32 -37.92 39.73
N PRO A 10 22.64 -38.02 39.52
CA PRO A 10 23.34 -37.33 38.44
C PRO A 10 23.79 -38.30 37.35
N PHE A 11 22.93 -38.70 36.42
CA PHE A 11 23.37 -39.48 35.26
C PHE A 11 22.55 -39.18 34.00
N GLY A 12 23.26 -38.68 32.99
CA GLY A 12 23.05 -39.00 31.58
C GLY A 12 21.65 -38.76 31.01
N GLY A 13 21.42 -37.58 30.46
CA GLY A 13 20.21 -37.31 29.70
C GLY A 13 20.29 -35.99 28.97
N LEU A 14 20.91 -36.00 27.80
CA LEU A 14 20.90 -34.96 26.80
C LEU A 14 19.44 -34.61 26.42
N LEU A 15 18.83 -33.64 27.09
CA LEU A 15 17.60 -33.00 26.66
C LEU A 15 17.84 -31.49 26.63
N VAL A 16 18.38 -31.04 25.51
CA VAL A 16 18.36 -29.64 25.09
C VAL A 16 16.91 -29.28 24.84
N ALA A 17 16.20 -28.87 25.89
CA ALA A 17 14.91 -28.21 25.77
C ALA A 17 15.17 -26.80 25.20
N VAL A 18 15.31 -26.73 23.88
CA VAL A 18 15.17 -25.48 23.13
C VAL A 18 13.72 -25.03 23.33
N CYS A 19 13.50 -24.22 24.36
CA CYS A 19 12.33 -23.35 24.42
C CYS A 19 12.42 -22.42 23.22
N LEU A 20 11.81 -22.83 22.10
CA LEU A 20 11.35 -21.94 21.06
C LEU A 20 10.39 -20.96 21.71
N ALA A 21 10.92 -19.84 22.20
CA ALA A 21 10.16 -18.62 22.35
C ALA A 21 9.66 -18.29 20.94
N VAL A 22 8.43 -18.69 20.67
CA VAL A 22 7.65 -18.25 19.52
C VAL A 22 7.75 -16.74 19.51
N LEU A 23 8.56 -16.23 18.58
CA LEU A 23 8.47 -14.89 18.08
C LEU A 23 7.02 -14.70 17.65
N ALA A 24 6.20 -14.17 18.56
CA ALA A 24 5.01 -13.42 18.22
C ALA A 24 5.50 -12.14 17.54
N GLY A 25 6.09 -12.30 16.34
CA GLY A 25 6.13 -11.24 15.37
C GLY A 25 4.68 -10.97 15.03
N CYS A 26 4.10 -9.95 15.68
CA CYS A 26 3.04 -9.19 15.05
C CYS A 26 3.58 -8.87 13.65
N ALA A 27 3.07 -9.59 12.65
CA ALA A 27 3.20 -9.14 11.29
C ALA A 27 2.58 -7.74 11.29
N SER A 28 3.43 -6.72 11.25
CA SER A 28 3.02 -5.37 10.93
C SER A 28 2.51 -5.45 9.50
N SER A 29 1.23 -5.82 9.34
CA SER A 29 0.52 -5.73 8.07
C SER A 29 0.58 -4.27 7.67
N SER A 30 1.54 -3.92 6.82
CA SER A 30 1.66 -2.56 6.31
C SER A 30 0.43 -2.27 5.47
N PHE A 31 -0.48 -1.44 5.98
CA PHE A 31 -1.56 -0.86 5.20
C PHE A 31 -0.95 0.16 4.22
N GLY A 32 -1.56 0.31 3.05
CA GLY A 32 -1.08 1.22 2.01
C GLY A 32 -0.60 0.55 0.72
N LEU A 33 0.13 1.33 -0.07
CA LEU A 33 0.72 0.88 -1.34
C LEU A 33 1.90 -0.06 -1.06
N GLN A 34 1.82 -1.25 -1.63
CA GLN A 34 2.80 -2.31 -1.52
C GLN A 34 3.81 -2.24 -2.66
N LYS A 35 4.96 -2.91 -2.49
CA LYS A 35 6.04 -2.93 -3.49
C LYS A 35 5.64 -3.60 -4.82
N ASP A 36 4.59 -4.42 -4.80
CA ASP A 36 4.03 -5.06 -5.99
C ASP A 36 3.00 -4.18 -6.73
N GLY A 37 2.77 -2.94 -6.24
CA GLY A 37 1.78 -2.01 -6.80
C GLY A 37 0.35 -2.26 -6.32
N SER A 38 0.12 -3.26 -5.46
CA SER A 38 -1.18 -3.48 -4.83
C SER A 38 -1.39 -2.51 -3.66
N TYR A 39 -2.65 -2.23 -3.32
CA TYR A 39 -2.99 -1.47 -2.12
C TYR A 39 -3.73 -2.37 -1.13
N ILE A 40 -3.27 -2.36 0.13
CA ILE A 40 -3.92 -3.03 1.26
C ILE A 40 -4.69 -1.98 2.05
N LEU A 41 -6.02 -2.11 2.04
CA LEU A 41 -6.92 -1.28 2.85
C LEU A 41 -6.71 -1.56 4.34
N ASP A 42 -6.84 -0.52 5.16
CA ASP A 42 -6.91 -0.73 6.60
C ASP A 42 -8.25 -1.34 7.03
N SER A 43 -8.33 -1.78 8.29
CA SER A 43 -9.56 -2.43 8.82
C SER A 43 -10.79 -1.52 8.83
N SER A 44 -10.62 -0.21 9.01
CA SER A 44 -11.72 0.76 8.97
C SER A 44 -12.26 0.93 7.55
N GLU A 45 -11.38 0.96 6.55
CA GLU A 45 -11.74 1.06 5.13
C GLU A 45 -12.42 -0.21 4.61
N GLN A 46 -11.95 -1.38 5.03
CA GLN A 46 -12.57 -2.66 4.68
C GLN A 46 -13.99 -2.81 5.24
N ASN A 47 -14.27 -2.19 6.39
CA ASN A 47 -15.55 -2.30 7.07
C ASN A 47 -16.56 -1.22 6.67
N LEU A 48 -16.21 -0.32 5.73
CA LEU A 48 -17.14 0.67 5.23
C LEU A 48 -18.36 0.04 4.54
N ASP A 49 -19.50 0.70 4.72
CA ASP A 49 -20.76 0.45 4.02
C ASP A 49 -20.71 0.96 2.56
N CYS A 50 -21.60 0.46 1.69
CA CYS A 50 -21.54 0.71 0.24
C CYS A 50 -21.56 2.21 -0.12
N ASP A 51 -22.35 3.03 0.57
CA ASP A 51 -22.41 4.48 0.34
C ASP A 51 -21.06 5.15 0.66
N LYS A 52 -20.43 4.79 1.78
CA LYS A 52 -19.12 5.32 2.14
C LYS A 52 -18.03 4.85 1.18
N LEU A 53 -18.04 3.58 0.77
CA LEU A 53 -17.10 3.07 -0.22
C LEU A 53 -17.22 3.84 -1.53
N TYR A 54 -18.44 4.03 -2.02
CA TYR A 54 -18.72 4.81 -3.22
C TYR A 54 -18.19 6.24 -3.12
N LYS A 55 -18.48 6.93 -2.01
CA LYS A 55 -17.99 8.31 -1.77
C LYS A 55 -16.46 8.38 -1.71
N ASN A 56 -15.82 7.41 -1.06
CA ASN A 56 -14.35 7.35 -0.99
C ASN A 56 -13.73 7.11 -2.37
N ILE A 57 -14.28 6.18 -3.15
CA ILE A 57 -13.86 5.94 -4.53
C ILE A 57 -14.00 7.22 -5.35
N TRP A 58 -15.16 7.87 -5.32
CA TRP A 58 -15.39 9.09 -6.10
C TRP A 58 -14.47 10.23 -5.71
N GLY A 59 -14.27 10.47 -4.41
CA GLY A 59 -13.33 11.50 -3.94
C GLY A 59 -11.92 11.26 -4.48
N ARG A 60 -11.45 10.02 -4.44
CA ARG A 60 -10.13 9.66 -4.97
C ARG A 60 -10.05 9.72 -6.50
N VAL A 61 -11.10 9.33 -7.22
CA VAL A 61 -11.17 9.50 -8.68
C VAL A 61 -11.01 10.98 -9.07
N GLN A 62 -11.61 11.90 -8.33
CA GLN A 62 -11.42 13.35 -8.57
C GLN A 62 -9.98 13.79 -8.31
N ILE A 63 -9.33 13.28 -7.25
CA ILE A 63 -7.90 13.52 -7.00
C ILE A 63 -7.07 13.03 -8.19
N ILE A 64 -7.27 11.77 -8.61
CA ILE A 64 -6.54 11.14 -9.71
C ILE A 64 -6.67 11.96 -10.99
N LYS A 65 -7.89 12.43 -11.33
CA LYS A 65 -8.15 13.27 -12.51
C LYS A 65 -7.37 14.60 -12.52
N GLY A 66 -6.95 15.11 -11.36
CA GLY A 66 -6.12 16.32 -11.24
C GLY A 66 -4.60 16.08 -11.30
N LEU A 67 -4.14 14.83 -11.17
CA LEU A 67 -2.71 14.51 -11.11
C LEU A 67 -1.94 14.74 -12.43
N PRO A 68 -2.52 14.60 -13.64
CA PRO A 68 -1.80 14.96 -14.87
C PRO A 68 -1.34 16.41 -14.90
N ASP A 69 -2.16 17.35 -14.44
CA ASP A 69 -1.79 18.77 -14.38
C ASP A 69 -0.68 19.01 -13.36
N LYS A 70 -0.76 18.34 -12.21
CA LYS A 70 0.30 18.38 -11.20
C LYS A 70 1.61 17.82 -11.75
N ALA A 71 1.58 16.69 -12.45
CA ALA A 71 2.75 16.08 -13.08
C ALA A 71 3.37 17.00 -14.13
N ARG A 72 2.56 17.61 -15.00
CA ARG A 72 3.03 18.64 -15.96
C ARG A 72 3.74 19.80 -15.26
N ALA A 73 3.16 20.31 -14.18
CA ALA A 73 3.75 21.40 -13.42
C ALA A 73 5.05 20.99 -12.71
N GLU A 74 5.17 19.75 -12.25
CA GLU A 74 6.40 19.23 -11.62
C GLU A 74 7.52 18.97 -12.63
N GLN A 75 7.20 18.52 -13.86
CA GLN A 75 8.17 18.35 -14.94
C GLN A 75 8.83 19.69 -15.34
N GLN A 76 8.05 20.78 -15.35
CA GLN A 76 8.53 22.12 -15.69
C GLN A 76 9.35 22.77 -14.58
N LYS A 77 9.26 22.27 -13.34
CA LYS A 77 9.99 22.80 -12.19
C LYS A 77 11.35 22.11 -12.04
N SER A 78 12.37 22.89 -11.69
CA SER A 78 13.65 22.36 -11.21
C SER A 78 13.43 21.43 -10.03
N PRO A 79 14.12 20.28 -9.94
CA PRO A 79 13.90 19.30 -8.89
C PRO A 79 14.17 19.97 -7.52
N PRO A 80 13.17 20.04 -6.62
CA PRO A 80 13.32 20.77 -5.36
C PRO A 80 14.23 20.05 -4.36
N THR A 81 14.58 18.78 -4.60
CA THR A 81 15.44 17.98 -3.72
C THR A 81 16.54 17.26 -4.48
N ALA A 82 17.69 17.06 -3.82
CA ALA A 82 18.81 16.28 -4.37
C ALA A 82 18.42 14.83 -4.68
N LEU A 83 17.48 14.25 -3.93
CA LEU A 83 16.96 12.90 -4.16
C LEU A 83 16.12 12.83 -5.45
N GLN A 84 15.27 13.83 -5.71
CA GLN A 84 14.54 13.93 -6.98
C GLN A 84 15.46 14.25 -8.14
N ALA A 85 16.51 15.06 -7.92
CA ALA A 85 17.52 15.31 -8.94
C ALA A 85 18.30 14.02 -9.29
N PHE A 86 18.72 13.23 -8.29
CA PHE A 86 19.35 11.92 -8.49
C PHE A 86 18.39 10.93 -9.15
N GLY A 87 17.12 10.90 -8.75
CA GLY A 87 16.08 10.09 -9.39
C GLY A 87 15.92 10.43 -10.87
N ARG A 88 15.91 11.72 -11.22
CA ARG A 88 15.85 12.19 -12.61
C ARG A 88 17.12 11.85 -13.41
N ILE A 89 18.31 11.94 -12.79
CA ILE A 89 19.61 11.74 -13.46
C ILE A 89 19.94 10.25 -13.66
N PHE A 90 19.70 9.40 -12.65
CA PHE A 90 20.05 7.97 -12.69
C PHE A 90 18.86 7.06 -13.01
N GLY A 91 17.62 7.56 -12.88
CA GLY A 91 16.38 6.79 -13.03
C GLY A 91 15.51 7.16 -14.23
N GLY A 92 15.86 8.21 -14.99
CA GLY A 92 15.02 8.79 -16.05
C GLY A 92 14.16 9.96 -15.54
N ALA A 93 13.75 10.88 -16.43
CA ALA A 93 13.08 12.16 -16.12
C ALA A 93 11.82 12.03 -15.23
N ASP A 94 11.24 10.84 -15.22
CA ASP A 94 9.99 10.49 -14.53
C ASP A 94 10.19 9.92 -13.13
N LYS A 95 11.38 9.39 -12.82
CA LYS A 95 11.66 8.84 -11.49
C LYS A 95 11.90 9.98 -10.51
N GLY A 96 10.90 10.25 -9.68
CA GLY A 96 10.95 11.26 -8.63
C GLY A 96 9.91 12.37 -8.75
N LEU A 97 8.95 12.30 -9.68
CA LEU A 97 7.78 13.18 -9.60
C LEU A 97 6.84 12.70 -8.51
N VAL A 98 6.51 13.59 -7.57
CA VAL A 98 5.57 13.29 -6.48
C VAL A 98 4.20 12.97 -7.06
N ALA A 99 3.82 13.64 -8.14
CA ALA A 99 2.56 13.38 -8.84
C ALA A 99 2.43 11.94 -9.38
N PHE A 100 3.53 11.29 -9.78
CA PHE A 100 3.50 9.92 -10.28
C PHE A 100 3.36 8.90 -9.15
N GLU A 101 4.08 9.09 -8.05
CA GLU A 101 3.93 8.26 -6.86
C GLU A 101 2.53 8.38 -6.27
N GLU A 102 2.00 9.61 -6.21
CA GLU A 102 0.64 9.87 -5.76
C GLU A 102 -0.39 9.22 -6.68
N TYR A 103 -0.19 9.25 -8.00
CA TYR A 103 -1.08 8.59 -8.94
C TYR A 103 -1.10 7.07 -8.75
N ASP A 104 0.08 6.44 -8.63
CA ASP A 104 0.15 4.99 -8.42
C ASP A 104 -0.54 4.58 -7.12
N ARG A 105 -0.31 5.35 -6.05
CA ARG A 105 -0.96 5.13 -4.75
C ARG A 105 -2.48 5.27 -4.82
N GLU A 106 -2.98 6.40 -5.33
CA GLU A 106 -4.42 6.67 -5.36
C GLU A 106 -5.15 5.70 -6.30
N ARG A 107 -4.55 5.38 -7.46
CA ARG A 107 -5.11 4.39 -8.39
C ARG A 107 -5.21 3.02 -7.72
N ALA A 108 -4.11 2.52 -7.14
CA ALA A 108 -4.12 1.24 -6.44
C ALA A 108 -5.15 1.21 -5.29
N HIS A 109 -5.28 2.33 -4.56
CA HIS A 109 -6.25 2.48 -3.49
C HIS A 109 -7.69 2.40 -4.02
N VAL A 110 -8.03 3.13 -5.09
CA VAL A 110 -9.35 3.08 -5.71
C VAL A 110 -9.72 1.65 -6.15
N TYR A 111 -8.80 0.91 -6.75
CA TYR A 111 -9.05 -0.51 -7.09
C TYR A 111 -9.18 -1.41 -5.86
N ALA A 112 -8.50 -1.10 -4.74
CA ALA A 112 -8.69 -1.82 -3.49
C ALA A 112 -10.07 -1.58 -2.87
N LEU A 113 -10.53 -0.33 -2.84
CA LEU A 113 -11.88 0.03 -2.40
C LEU A 113 -12.95 -0.60 -3.30
N HIS A 114 -12.71 -0.65 -4.62
CA HIS A 114 -13.64 -1.29 -5.54
C HIS A 114 -13.72 -2.81 -5.32
N ARG A 115 -12.58 -3.48 -5.07
CA ARG A 115 -12.59 -4.89 -4.66
C ARG A 115 -13.39 -5.11 -3.38
N ALA A 116 -13.29 -4.20 -2.40
CA ALA A 116 -14.12 -4.25 -1.19
C ALA A 116 -15.62 -4.07 -1.51
N MET A 117 -15.99 -3.15 -2.43
CA MET A 117 -17.37 -3.00 -2.89
C MET A 117 -17.93 -4.27 -3.53
N LEU A 118 -17.15 -4.90 -4.43
CA LEU A 118 -17.54 -6.13 -5.10
C LEU A 118 -17.74 -7.26 -4.09
N SER A 119 -16.84 -7.38 -3.09
CA SER A 119 -16.95 -8.39 -2.03
C SER A 119 -18.23 -8.25 -1.20
N LYS A 120 -18.74 -7.02 -1.06
CA LYS A 120 -19.97 -6.69 -0.33
C LYS A 120 -21.21 -6.67 -1.23
N LYS A 121 -21.08 -7.03 -2.51
CA LYS A 121 -22.16 -7.03 -3.51
C LYS A 121 -22.82 -5.65 -3.70
N CYS A 122 -22.05 -4.57 -3.57
CA CYS A 122 -22.50 -3.23 -3.93
C CYS A 122 -22.63 -3.10 -5.46
N VAL A 123 -23.33 -2.06 -5.95
CA VAL A 123 -23.38 -1.75 -7.39
C VAL A 123 -21.96 -1.41 -7.88
N PRO A 124 -21.43 -2.10 -8.90
CA PRO A 124 -20.07 -1.87 -9.37
C PRO A 124 -19.95 -0.54 -10.12
N LEU A 125 -18.76 0.04 -10.07
CA LEU A 125 -18.40 1.24 -10.84
C LEU A 125 -17.44 0.83 -11.96
N ASP A 126 -17.63 1.39 -13.15
CA ASP A 126 -16.68 1.21 -14.24
C ASP A 126 -15.48 2.16 -14.07
N LEU A 127 -14.56 1.77 -13.19
CA LEU A 127 -13.36 2.56 -12.90
C LEU A 127 -12.45 2.71 -14.11
N ASP A 128 -12.39 1.69 -14.97
CA ASP A 128 -11.52 1.71 -16.14
C ASP A 128 -12.03 2.75 -17.14
N ALA A 129 -13.35 2.80 -17.37
CA ALA A 129 -13.95 3.86 -18.19
C ALA A 129 -13.75 5.26 -17.58
N GLU A 130 -13.95 5.40 -16.26
CA GLU A 130 -13.81 6.68 -15.56
C GLU A 130 -12.39 7.26 -15.57
N LEU A 131 -11.38 6.37 -15.56
CA LEU A 131 -9.97 6.74 -15.49
C LEU A 131 -9.24 6.67 -16.83
N ALA A 132 -9.85 6.13 -17.90
CA ALA A 132 -9.19 5.88 -19.18
C ALA A 132 -8.41 7.10 -19.73
N LEU A 133 -9.03 8.28 -19.77
CA LEU A 133 -8.38 9.49 -20.27
C LEU A 133 -7.21 9.94 -19.37
N THR A 134 -7.39 9.80 -18.05
CA THR A 134 -6.34 10.14 -17.07
C THR A 134 -5.16 9.19 -17.19
N ASP A 135 -5.43 7.89 -17.34
CA ASP A 135 -4.42 6.85 -17.49
C ASP A 135 -3.59 7.07 -18.77
N ILE A 136 -4.25 7.43 -19.88
CA ILE A 136 -3.56 7.83 -21.12
C ILE A 136 -2.68 9.06 -20.89
N ALA A 137 -3.21 10.12 -20.27
CA ALA A 137 -2.46 11.35 -20.02
C ALA A 137 -1.22 11.11 -19.13
N MET A 138 -1.35 10.31 -18.07
CA MET A 138 -0.24 9.96 -17.19
C MET A 138 0.80 9.09 -17.91
N ALA A 139 0.36 8.14 -18.73
CA ALA A 139 1.25 7.30 -19.53
C ALA A 139 2.01 8.10 -20.59
N GLU A 140 1.41 9.13 -21.18
CA GLU A 140 2.11 10.05 -22.08
C GLU A 140 3.14 10.90 -21.35
N LEU A 141 2.82 11.40 -20.16
CA LEU A 141 3.75 12.19 -19.36
C LEU A 141 4.97 11.39 -18.92
N ARG A 142 4.81 10.11 -18.60
CA ARG A 142 5.89 9.16 -18.25
C ARG A 142 6.80 8.74 -19.41
N LYS A 143 6.51 9.16 -20.63
CA LYS A 143 7.32 8.85 -21.83
C LYS A 143 8.20 10.03 -22.26
N ARG A 144 8.02 11.19 -21.64
CA ARG A 144 8.66 12.46 -22.03
C ARG A 144 9.97 12.66 -21.30
#